data_AF-A0AAU3DC12-F1
#
_entry.id   AF-A0AAU3DC12-F1
#
_cell.length_a   1.000
_cell.length_b   1.000
_cell.length_c   1.000
_cell.angle_alpha   90.00
_cell.angle_beta   90.00
_cell.angle_gamma   90.00
#
_symmetry.space_group_name_H-M   'P 1'
#
loop_
_entity.id
_entity.type
_entity.pdbx_description
1 polymer ?
#
loop_
_entity_poly.entity_id
_entity_poly.type
_entity_poly.pdbx_seq_one_letter_code
_entity_poly.pdbx_strand_id
1 'polypeptide(L)'
;MSDLHKEVSDLEQKSATAARLFDIRRIIGGLFVVYGIIVTIAGISPSDADLKKAQGVHINLWTGLAMLALGLFFLVWMKLRPAQAPAHAPEDTTPEK
;
A
#
# COMPACT_ATOMS: atom_id res chain seq x y z
N MET A 1 12.61 -32.03 19.52
CA MET A 1 11.71 -30.85 19.61
C MET A 1 12.43 -29.51 19.35
N SER A 2 13.76 -29.45 19.34
CA SER A 2 14.52 -28.20 19.06
C SER A 2 14.50 -27.81 17.58
N ASP A 3 14.61 -28.78 16.67
CA ASP A 3 14.73 -28.49 15.22
C ASP A 3 13.42 -27.97 14.61
N LEU A 4 12.28 -28.51 15.06
CA LEU A 4 10.96 -28.03 14.64
C LEU A 4 10.71 -26.57 15.04
N HIS A 5 11.17 -26.15 16.23
CA HIS A 5 11.03 -24.76 16.66
C HIS A 5 11.90 -23.81 15.84
N LYS A 6 13.12 -24.23 15.45
CA LYS A 6 13.99 -23.45 14.57
C LYS A 6 13.35 -23.27 13.19
N GLU A 7 12.86 -24.36 12.61
CA GLU A 7 12.20 -24.34 11.30
C GLU A 7 10.94 -23.47 11.31
N VAL A 8 10.12 -23.54 12.37
CA VAL A 8 8.97 -22.64 12.55
C VAL A 8 9.40 -21.19 12.65
N SER A 9 10.43 -20.86 13.44
CA SER A 9 10.91 -19.47 13.59
C SER A 9 11.48 -18.90 12.28
N ASP A 10 12.19 -19.71 11.48
CA ASP A 10 12.72 -19.30 10.18
C ASP A 10 11.60 -19.02 9.17
N LEU A 11 10.55 -19.84 9.20
CA LEU A 11 9.35 -19.65 8.37
C LEU A 11 8.58 -18.39 8.78
N GLU A 12 8.46 -18.12 10.08
CA GLU A 12 7.85 -16.89 10.61
C GLU A 12 8.66 -15.65 10.22
N GLN A 13 9.99 -15.68 10.35
CA GLN A 13 10.85 -14.56 9.97
C GLN A 13 10.82 -14.29 8.46
N LYS A 14 10.80 -15.35 7.62
CA LYS A 14 10.60 -15.22 6.17
C LYS A 14 9.24 -14.63 5.84
N SER A 15 8.17 -15.08 6.50
CA SER A 15 6.81 -14.57 6.26
C SER A 15 6.65 -13.11 6.70
N ALA A 16 7.23 -12.70 7.84
CA ALA A 16 7.24 -11.32 8.30
C ALA A 16 8.02 -10.41 7.33
N THR A 17 9.15 -10.90 6.81
CA THR A 17 9.93 -10.18 5.79
C THR A 17 9.14 -10.04 4.48
N ALA A 18 8.50 -11.10 4.02
CA ALA A 18 7.65 -11.08 2.82
C ALA A 18 6.44 -10.15 2.99
N ALA A 19 5.75 -10.18 4.14
CA ALA A 19 4.60 -9.32 4.43
C ALA A 19 4.99 -7.82 4.45
N ARG A 20 6.23 -7.50 4.84
CA ARG A 20 6.77 -6.13 4.75
C ARG A 20 7.06 -5.72 3.30
N LEU A 21 7.58 -6.62 2.46
CA LEU A 21 7.76 -6.36 1.03
C LEU A 21 6.41 -6.17 0.32
N PHE A 22 5.37 -6.89 0.77
CA PHE A 22 4.00 -6.78 0.29
C PHE A 22 3.11 -5.95 1.25
N ASP A 23 3.58 -4.76 1.63
CA ASP A 23 2.74 -3.83 2.41
C ASP A 23 1.52 -3.41 1.57
N ILE A 24 0.34 -3.83 2.03
CA ILE A 24 -0.94 -3.57 1.38
C ILE A 24 -1.18 -2.08 1.11
N ARG A 25 -0.65 -1.19 1.97
CA ARG A 25 -0.78 0.27 1.82
C ARG A 25 -0.08 0.77 0.56
N ARG A 26 1.03 0.15 0.17
CA ARG A 26 1.78 0.51 -1.03
C ARG A 26 1.05 0.04 -2.29
N ILE A 27 0.48 -1.16 -2.24
CA ILE A 27 -0.31 -1.72 -3.35
C ILE A 27 -1.57 -0.88 -3.55
N ILE A 28 -2.40 -0.71 -2.51
CA ILE A 28 -3.64 0.06 -2.57
C ILE A 28 -3.35 1.52 -2.94
N GLY A 29 -2.40 2.17 -2.27
CA GLY A 29 -2.03 3.56 -2.54
C GLY A 29 -1.53 3.76 -3.97
N GLY A 30 -0.67 2.87 -4.47
CA GLY A 30 -0.20 2.90 -5.85
C GLY A 30 -1.32 2.72 -6.87
N LEU A 31 -2.23 1.77 -6.63
CA LEU A 31 -3.42 1.57 -7.45
C LEU A 31 -4.29 2.83 -7.52
N PHE A 32 -4.60 3.45 -6.37
CA PHE A 32 -5.39 4.68 -6.32
C PHE A 32 -4.73 5.84 -7.06
N VAL A 33 -3.40 5.98 -6.98
CA VAL A 33 -2.67 6.99 -7.75
C VAL A 33 -2.77 6.73 -9.24
N VAL A 34 -2.46 5.52 -9.71
CA VAL A 34 -2.48 5.19 -11.15
C VAL A 34 -3.87 5.37 -11.75
N TYR A 35 -4.89 4.77 -11.13
CA TYR A 35 -6.26 4.92 -11.60
C TYR A 35 -6.77 6.36 -11.45
N GLY A 36 -6.40 7.04 -10.36
CA GLY A 36 -6.74 8.45 -10.15
C GLY A 36 -6.20 9.36 -11.25
N ILE A 37 -4.97 9.14 -11.71
CA ILE A 37 -4.40 9.87 -12.87
C ILE A 37 -5.24 9.62 -14.12
N ILE A 38 -5.52 8.35 -14.45
CA ILE A 38 -6.28 7.98 -15.66
C ILE A 38 -7.67 8.63 -15.63
N VAL A 39 -8.38 8.52 -14.51
CA VAL A 39 -9.73 9.06 -14.34
C VAL A 39 -9.73 10.59 -14.35
N THR A 40 -8.71 11.23 -13.75
CA THR A 40 -8.55 12.69 -13.80
C THR A 40 -8.35 13.17 -15.23
N ILE A 41 -7.47 12.52 -16.00
CA ILE A 41 -7.24 12.86 -17.43
C ILE A 41 -8.53 12.71 -18.23
N ALA A 42 -9.26 11.61 -18.03
CA ALA A 42 -10.56 11.40 -18.66
C ALA A 42 -11.61 12.47 -18.26
N GLY A 43 -11.44 13.10 -17.10
CA GLY A 43 -12.31 14.18 -16.60
C GLY A 43 -11.98 15.59 -17.09
N ILE A 44 -10.79 15.84 -17.65
CA ILE A 44 -10.36 17.18 -18.11
C ILE A 44 -11.04 17.57 -19.43
N SER A 45 -11.30 16.61 -20.33
CA SER A 45 -11.96 16.87 -21.61
C SER A 45 -13.13 15.89 -21.83
N PRO A 46 -14.20 15.99 -21.01
CA PRO A 46 -15.36 15.13 -21.17
C PRO A 46 -16.05 15.40 -22.51
N SER A 47 -16.59 14.35 -23.14
CA SER A 47 -17.43 14.51 -24.32
C SER A 47 -18.72 15.25 -23.95
N ASP A 48 -19.32 16.00 -24.87
CA ASP A 48 -20.60 16.70 -24.66
C ASP A 48 -21.72 15.75 -24.19
N ALA A 49 -21.64 14.47 -24.58
CA ALA A 49 -22.55 13.42 -24.14
C ALA A 49 -22.42 13.09 -22.63
N ASP A 50 -21.21 13.18 -22.08
CA ASP A 50 -20.92 12.92 -20.67
C ASP A 50 -21.33 14.11 -19.80
N LEU A 51 -21.09 15.34 -20.28
CA LEU A 51 -21.53 16.58 -19.64
C LEU A 51 -23.06 16.65 -19.50
N LYS A 52 -23.81 16.24 -20.53
CA LYS A 52 -25.28 16.18 -20.48
C LYS A 52 -25.81 15.14 -19.49
N LYS A 53 -25.16 13.97 -19.39
CA LYS A 53 -25.55 12.92 -18.42
C LYS A 53 -25.25 13.30 -16.98
N ALA A 54 -24.19 14.06 -16.76
CA ALA A 54 -23.74 14.45 -15.43
C ALA A 54 -24.29 15.82 -14.95
N GLN A 55 -25.33 16.36 -15.62
CA GLN A 55 -25.91 17.67 -15.28
C GLN A 55 -24.87 18.81 -15.23
N GLY A 56 -23.84 18.76 -16.07
CA GLY A 56 -22.74 19.72 -16.07
C GLY A 56 -21.67 19.51 -14.99
N VAL A 57 -21.74 18.44 -14.20
CA VAL A 57 -20.71 18.11 -13.20
C VAL A 57 -19.64 17.21 -13.80
N HIS A 58 -18.38 17.57 -13.64
CA HIS A 58 -17.24 16.77 -14.09
C HIS A 58 -16.98 15.59 -13.13
N ILE A 59 -17.84 14.57 -13.16
CA ILE A 59 -17.80 13.45 -12.19
C ILE A 59 -16.48 12.68 -12.23
N ASN A 60 -15.93 12.44 -13.42
CA ASN A 60 -14.63 11.79 -13.58
C ASN A 60 -13.50 12.66 -13.00
N LEU A 61 -13.57 13.99 -13.18
CA LEU A 61 -12.55 14.88 -12.63
C LEU A 61 -12.53 14.83 -11.10
N TRP A 62 -13.69 15.00 -10.46
CA TRP A 62 -13.82 14.95 -9.00
C TRP A 62 -13.47 13.58 -8.42
N THR A 63 -13.91 12.50 -9.07
CA THR A 63 -13.59 11.13 -8.64
C THR A 63 -12.09 10.86 -8.77
N GLY A 64 -11.48 11.25 -9.89
CA GLY A 64 -10.04 11.12 -10.10
C GLY A 64 -9.24 11.91 -9.07
N LEU A 65 -9.65 13.15 -8.78
CA LEU A 65 -8.99 13.99 -7.78
C LEU A 65 -9.10 13.40 -6.37
N ALA A 66 -10.27 12.86 -6.02
CA ALA A 66 -10.48 12.18 -4.74
C ALA A 66 -9.60 10.91 -4.62
N MET A 67 -9.51 10.12 -5.68
CA MET A 67 -8.64 8.94 -5.76
C MET A 67 -7.16 9.32 -5.61
N LEU A 68 -6.72 10.40 -6.27
CA LEU A 68 -5.37 10.93 -6.13
C LEU A 68 -5.07 11.37 -4.70
N ALA A 69 -5.97 12.15 -4.09
CA ALA A 69 -5.82 12.59 -2.71
C ALA A 69 -5.71 11.40 -1.74
N LEU A 70 -6.56 10.39 -1.89
CA LEU A 70 -6.53 9.17 -1.07
C LEU A 70 -5.25 8.35 -1.31
N GLY A 71 -4.83 8.18 -2.56
CA GLY A 71 -3.60 7.47 -2.92
C GLY A 71 -2.35 8.16 -2.34
N LEU A 72 -2.25 9.48 -2.51
CA LEU A 72 -1.19 10.30 -1.91
C LEU A 72 -1.22 10.23 -0.38
N PHE A 73 -2.40 10.26 0.23
CA PHE A 73 -2.54 10.08 1.67
C PHE A 73 -1.93 8.75 2.14
N PHE A 74 -2.21 7.63 1.46
CA PHE A 74 -1.62 6.33 1.81
C PHE A 74 -0.10 6.31 1.64
N LEU A 75 0.44 6.96 0.59
CA LEU A 75 1.88 7.04 0.37
C LEU A 75 2.58 7.91 1.42
N VAL A 76 2.00 9.06 1.77
CA VAL A 76 2.48 9.92 2.85
C VAL A 76 2.42 9.19 4.18
N TRP A 77 1.32 8.48 4.46
CA TRP A 77 1.17 7.68 5.67
C TRP A 77 2.19 6.54 5.75
N MET A 78 2.49 5.87 4.65
CA MET A 78 3.56 4.88 4.57
C MET A 78 4.92 5.50 4.92
N LYS A 79 5.20 6.71 4.43
CA LYS A 79 6.43 7.44 4.74
C LYS A 79 6.50 7.88 6.21
N LEU A 80 5.38 8.29 6.80
CA LEU A 80 5.29 8.67 8.22
C LEU A 80 5.32 7.47 9.17
N ARG A 81 4.78 6.32 8.75
CA ARG A 81 4.67 5.10 9.57
C ARG A 81 5.23 3.87 8.83
N PRO A 82 6.56 3.81 8.65
CA PRO A 82 7.22 2.71 7.96
C PRO A 82 6.95 1.38 8.67
N ALA A 83 6.74 0.31 7.90
CA ALA A 83 6.65 -1.04 8.46
C ALA A 83 7.96 -1.39 9.17
N GLN A 84 7.90 -1.80 10.43
CA GLN A 84 9.07 -2.12 11.25
C GLN A 84 9.76 -3.38 10.71
N ALA A 85 11.09 -3.40 10.74
CA ALA A 85 11.85 -4.61 10.44
C ALA A 85 11.68 -5.60 11.60
N PRO A 86 11.67 -6.93 11.35
CA PRO A 86 11.78 -7.89 12.44
C PRO A 86 13.04 -7.57 13.24
N ALA A 87 12.89 -7.33 14.54
CA ALA A 87 14.04 -7.23 15.41
C ALA A 87 14.75 -8.58 15.38
N HIS A 88 16.05 -8.60 15.06
CA HIS A 88 16.87 -9.76 15.40
C HIS A 88 16.72 -9.97 16.91
N ALA A 89 16.13 -11.10 17.31
CA ALA A 89 16.24 -11.53 18.69
C ALA A 89 17.75 -11.61 18.98
N PRO A 90 18.27 -10.88 19.99
CA PRO A 90 19.66 -11.02 20.37
C PRO A 90 19.90 -12.51 20.62
N GLU A 91 20.90 -13.08 19.95
CA GLU A 91 21.39 -14.43 20.24
C GLU A 91 21.54 -14.53 21.75
N ASP A 92 20.73 -15.39 22.38
CA ASP A 92 20.93 -15.79 23.76
C ASP A 92 22.31 -16.42 23.82
N THR A 93 23.31 -15.61 24.19
CA THR A 93 24.61 -16.06 24.66
C THR A 93 24.35 -16.79 25.97
N THR A 94 23.85 -18.02 25.90
CA THR A 94 23.85 -18.94 27.02
C THR A 94 25.30 -19.41 27.15
N PRO A 95 26.04 -19.03 28.21
CA PRO A 95 27.37 -19.57 28.42
C PRO A 95 27.19 -21.04 28.78
N GLU A 96 27.75 -21.90 27.94
CA GLU A 96 27.88 -23.34 28.19
C GLU A 96 28.51 -23.58 29.57
N LYS A 97 27.88 -24.43 30.39
CA LYS A 97 28.51 -25.00 31.58
C LYS A 97 28.07 -26.44 31.79
#